data_AF-A0A924VVM7-F1
#
_entry.id   AF-A0A924VVM7-F1
#
_cell.length_a   1.000
_cell.length_b   1.000
_cell.length_c   1.000
_cell.angle_alpha   90.00
_cell.angle_beta   90.00
_cell.angle_gamma   90.00
#
_symmetry.space_group_name_H-M   'P 1'
#
loop_
_entity.id
_entity.type
_entity.pdbx_description
1 polymer ?
#
loop_
_entity_poly.entity_id
_entity_poly.type
_entity_poly.pdbx_seq_one_letter_code
_entity_poly.pdbx_strand_id
1 'polypeptide(L)'
;MDQSYQSDGEMLNSTAASSSSNIVGFLFSIVMVLALIGIIVLLVTAMWKLYAKAGKPGWTSIVPFYNTYIMVELAGRPVWWFAVILLVPFVGTVLSLIVIIDFVKAYGKSTGYGVLSWFFPYITFPIMAFDKNTHYIGNGSTDLAQQAAYQQPAAIAPEIPAQSADKPGQPPFIQ
;
A
#
# COMPACT_ATOMS: atom_id res chain seq x y z
N MET A 1 -13.44 -5.69 -68.21
CA MET A 1 -13.78 -6.30 -66.90
C MET A 1 -12.62 -5.93 -66.02
N ASP A 2 -12.77 -4.79 -65.35
CA ASP A 2 -11.64 -3.90 -65.08
C ASP A 2 -11.04 -4.18 -63.71
N GLN A 3 -9.70 -4.23 -63.65
CA GLN A 3 -8.89 -4.46 -62.44
C GLN A 3 -9.22 -3.50 -61.28
N SER A 4 -9.81 -2.34 -61.58
CA SER A 4 -10.28 -1.38 -60.58
C SER A 4 -11.28 -2.00 -59.60
N TYR A 5 -12.24 -2.79 -60.10
CA TYR A 5 -13.27 -3.42 -59.25
C TYR A 5 -12.69 -4.48 -58.31
N GLN A 6 -11.65 -5.19 -58.73
CA GLN A 6 -10.96 -6.16 -57.88
C GLN A 6 -10.13 -5.46 -56.80
N SER A 7 -9.44 -4.36 -57.13
CA SER A 7 -8.71 -3.55 -56.17
C SER A 7 -9.63 -2.93 -55.11
N ASP A 8 -10.78 -2.40 -55.52
CA ASP A 8 -11.73 -1.76 -54.60
C ASP A 8 -12.37 -2.77 -53.65
N GLY A 9 -12.72 -3.98 -54.14
CA GLY A 9 -13.28 -5.05 -53.31
C GLY A 9 -12.30 -5.58 -52.25
N GLU A 10 -11.03 -5.73 -52.59
CA GLU A 10 -10.00 -6.14 -51.63
C GLU A 10 -9.72 -5.06 -50.58
N MET A 11 -9.68 -3.79 -50.97
CA MET A 11 -9.53 -2.66 -50.04
C MET A 11 -10.72 -2.55 -49.07
N LEU A 12 -11.94 -2.82 -49.52
CA LEU A 12 -13.13 -2.80 -48.66
C LEU A 12 -13.07 -3.94 -47.62
N ASN A 13 -12.60 -5.13 -48.02
CA ASN A 13 -12.48 -6.28 -47.11
C ASN A 13 -11.33 -6.09 -46.09
N SER A 14 -10.18 -5.54 -46.52
CA SER A 14 -9.04 -5.28 -45.62
C SER A 14 -9.31 -4.15 -44.62
N THR A 15 -10.09 -3.13 -45.01
CA THR A 15 -10.45 -2.00 -44.12
C THR A 15 -11.54 -2.40 -43.11
N ALA A 16 -12.50 -3.25 -43.51
CA ALA A 16 -13.50 -3.83 -42.59
C ALA A 16 -12.87 -4.83 -41.60
N ALA A 17 -11.91 -5.64 -42.04
CA ALA A 17 -11.16 -6.57 -41.18
C ALA A 17 -10.27 -5.82 -40.16
N SER A 18 -9.60 -4.74 -40.58
CA SER A 18 -8.77 -3.93 -39.67
C SER A 18 -9.62 -3.07 -38.71
N SER A 19 -10.77 -2.55 -39.13
CA SER A 19 -11.69 -1.79 -38.26
C SER A 19 -12.31 -2.65 -37.16
N SER A 20 -12.67 -3.90 -37.47
CA SER A 20 -13.22 -4.85 -36.48
C SER A 20 -12.17 -5.34 -35.48
N SER A 21 -10.92 -5.55 -35.89
CA SER A 21 -9.82 -5.88 -34.96
C SER A 21 -9.49 -4.74 -33.99
N ASN A 22 -9.60 -3.49 -34.43
CA ASN A 22 -9.34 -2.31 -33.58
C ASN A 22 -10.41 -2.14 -32.48
N ILE A 23 -11.68 -2.39 -32.80
CA ILE A 23 -12.79 -2.29 -31.82
C ILE A 23 -12.69 -3.41 -30.78
N VAL A 24 -12.44 -4.65 -31.21
CA VAL A 24 -12.28 -5.79 -30.29
C VAL A 24 -11.07 -5.57 -29.37
N GLY A 25 -9.95 -5.07 -29.90
CA GLY A 25 -8.77 -4.70 -29.09
C GLY A 25 -9.05 -3.59 -28.07
N PHE A 26 -9.82 -2.57 -28.45
CA PHE A 26 -10.21 -1.47 -27.56
C PHE A 26 -11.14 -1.93 -26.42
N LEU A 27 -12.15 -2.74 -26.74
CA LEU A 27 -13.05 -3.30 -25.73
C LEU A 27 -12.30 -4.23 -24.76
N PHE A 28 -11.41 -5.08 -25.28
CA PHE A 28 -10.55 -5.92 -24.46
C PHE A 28 -9.64 -5.08 -23.55
N SER A 29 -9.05 -3.99 -24.08
CA SER A 29 -8.25 -3.05 -23.30
C SER A 29 -9.06 -2.38 -22.19
N ILE A 30 -10.30 -1.96 -22.46
CA ILE A 30 -11.17 -1.35 -21.44
C ILE A 30 -11.47 -2.36 -20.34
N VAL A 31 -11.86 -3.58 -20.69
CA VAL A 31 -12.15 -4.63 -19.71
C VAL A 31 -10.90 -4.94 -18.86
N MET A 32 -9.72 -5.01 -19.48
CA MET A 32 -8.45 -5.17 -18.76
C MET A 32 -8.15 -4.00 -17.83
N VAL A 33 -8.34 -2.75 -18.27
CA VAL A 33 -8.14 -1.56 -17.43
C VAL A 33 -9.10 -1.56 -16.24
N LEU A 34 -10.38 -1.88 -16.45
CA LEU A 34 -11.36 -1.98 -15.37
C LEU A 34 -11.01 -3.11 -14.37
N ALA A 35 -10.54 -4.25 -14.87
CA ALA A 35 -10.07 -5.34 -14.02
C ALA A 35 -8.85 -4.92 -13.17
N LEU A 36 -7.88 -4.23 -13.77
CA LEU A 36 -6.71 -3.69 -13.06
C LEU A 36 -7.12 -2.67 -12.00
N ILE A 37 -8.04 -1.76 -12.31
CA ILE A 37 -8.56 -0.80 -11.33
C ILE A 37 -9.24 -1.54 -10.17
N GLY A 38 -10.06 -2.56 -10.45
CA GLY A 38 -10.68 -3.39 -9.43
C GLY A 38 -9.65 -4.08 -8.50
N ILE A 39 -8.57 -4.62 -9.08
CA ILE A 39 -7.47 -5.22 -8.32
C ILE A 39 -6.77 -4.17 -7.44
N ILE A 40 -6.49 -2.98 -7.97
CA ILE A 40 -5.84 -1.89 -7.19
C ILE A 40 -6.72 -1.49 -6.01
N VAL A 41 -8.02 -1.30 -6.21
CA VAL A 41 -8.95 -0.94 -5.13
C VAL A 41 -8.99 -2.06 -4.06
N LEU A 42 -8.99 -3.32 -4.48
CA LEU A 42 -8.94 -4.46 -3.56
C LEU A 42 -7.64 -4.45 -2.74
N LEU A 43 -6.50 -4.15 -3.35
CA LEU A 43 -5.20 -4.07 -2.66
C LEU A 43 -5.15 -2.92 -1.65
N VAL A 44 -5.63 -1.74 -2.04
CA VAL A 44 -5.67 -0.57 -1.15
C VAL A 44 -6.59 -0.85 0.04
N THR A 45 -7.78 -1.42 -0.19
CA THR A 45 -8.71 -1.78 0.90
C THR A 45 -8.18 -2.90 1.79
N ALA A 46 -7.45 -3.87 1.23
CA ALA A 46 -6.75 -4.90 2.00
C ALA A 46 -5.68 -4.30 2.91
N MET A 47 -4.80 -3.45 2.36
CA MET A 47 -3.75 -2.80 3.15
C MET A 47 -4.33 -1.89 4.22
N TRP A 48 -5.40 -1.15 3.89
CA TRP A 48 -6.16 -0.36 4.87
C TRP A 48 -6.66 -1.23 6.02
N LYS A 49 -7.26 -2.40 5.72
CA LYS A 49 -7.70 -3.33 6.76
C LYS A 49 -6.55 -3.87 7.62
N LEU A 50 -5.40 -4.18 7.03
CA LEU A 50 -4.22 -4.61 7.80
C LEU A 50 -3.72 -3.53 8.76
N TYR A 51 -3.67 -2.28 8.29
CA TYR A 51 -3.28 -1.14 9.12
C TYR A 51 -4.31 -0.86 10.22
N ALA A 52 -5.60 -0.90 9.89
CA ALA A 52 -6.67 -0.77 10.87
C ALA A 52 -6.60 -1.87 11.95
N LYS A 53 -6.26 -3.11 11.58
CA LYS A 53 -6.04 -4.21 12.53
C LYS A 53 -4.85 -3.98 13.45
N ALA A 54 -3.85 -3.22 13.01
CA ALA A 54 -2.73 -2.79 13.83
C ALA A 54 -2.94 -1.41 14.49
N GLY A 55 -4.14 -0.85 14.39
CA GLY A 55 -4.51 0.45 14.93
C GLY A 55 -4.04 1.64 14.08
N LYS A 56 -3.31 1.46 12.98
CA LYS A 56 -2.78 2.56 12.16
C LYS A 56 -3.79 3.09 11.13
N PRO A 57 -3.74 4.38 10.78
CA PRO A 57 -4.63 4.96 9.78
C PRO A 57 -4.37 4.33 8.41
N GLY A 58 -5.37 3.71 7.80
CA GLY A 58 -5.14 3.01 6.53
C GLY A 58 -5.08 3.90 5.29
N TRP A 59 -5.40 5.19 5.37
CA TRP A 59 -5.12 6.15 4.29
C TRP A 59 -3.62 6.24 3.95
N THR A 60 -2.77 5.86 4.91
CA THR A 60 -1.31 5.82 4.73
C THR A 60 -0.86 4.83 3.68
N SER A 61 -1.68 3.82 3.35
CA SER A 61 -1.43 2.88 2.27
C SER A 61 -1.45 3.51 0.87
N ILE A 62 -2.07 4.67 0.71
CA ILE A 62 -2.15 5.39 -0.58
C ILE A 62 -0.81 6.05 -0.92
N VAL A 63 -0.05 6.49 0.08
CA VAL A 63 1.21 7.20 -0.11
C VAL A 63 2.37 6.19 -0.11
N PRO A 64 3.10 5.98 -1.23
CA PRO A 64 4.08 4.89 -1.34
C PRO A 64 5.20 4.94 -0.28
N PHE A 65 5.71 6.14 0.01
CA PHE A 65 6.76 6.34 1.01
C PHE A 65 6.24 6.11 2.42
N TYR A 66 5.03 6.60 2.73
CA TYR A 66 4.47 6.45 4.07
C TYR A 66 4.01 5.01 4.33
N ASN A 67 3.49 4.34 3.32
CA ASN A 67 3.18 2.92 3.33
C ASN A 67 4.39 2.08 3.77
N THR A 68 5.55 2.32 3.16
CA THR A 68 6.80 1.60 3.49
C THR A 68 7.29 1.93 4.89
N TYR A 69 7.24 3.21 5.29
CA TYR A 69 7.58 3.64 6.65
C TYR A 69 6.74 2.91 7.70
N ILE A 70 5.42 2.88 7.49
CA ILE A 70 4.47 2.24 8.40
C ILE A 70 4.69 0.73 8.46
N MET A 71 5.02 0.08 7.33
CA MET A 71 5.39 -1.35 7.34
C MET A 71 6.66 -1.63 8.14
N VAL A 72 7.70 -0.81 8.01
CA VAL A 72 8.95 -0.95 8.79
C VAL A 72 8.67 -0.78 10.28
N GLU A 73 7.84 0.20 10.62
CA GLU A 73 7.42 0.46 11.99
C GLU A 73 6.60 -0.70 12.57
N LEU A 74 5.60 -1.20 11.83
CA LEU A 74 4.77 -2.38 12.17
C LEU A 74 5.58 -3.69 12.25
N ALA A 75 6.70 -3.77 11.53
CA ALA A 75 7.61 -4.90 11.63
C ALA A 75 8.49 -4.84 12.90
N GLY A 76 8.44 -3.73 13.67
CA GLY A 76 9.27 -3.52 14.85
C GLY A 76 10.73 -3.22 14.51
N ARG A 77 11.01 -2.68 13.31
CA ARG A 77 12.37 -2.39 12.84
C ARG A 77 12.69 -0.89 12.93
N PRO A 78 13.96 -0.51 13.13
CA PRO A 78 14.33 0.89 13.30
C PRO A 78 14.03 1.69 12.04
N VAL A 79 13.45 2.88 12.20
CA VAL A 79 13.04 3.77 11.10
C VAL A 79 14.19 4.10 10.14
N TRP A 80 15.45 4.08 10.59
CA TRP A 80 16.61 4.29 9.71
C TRP A 80 16.73 3.22 8.59
N TRP A 81 16.16 2.02 8.76
CA TRP A 81 16.10 1.03 7.69
C TRP A 81 15.32 1.51 6.47
N PHE A 82 14.28 2.34 6.66
CA PHE A 82 13.57 2.97 5.54
C PHE A 82 14.51 3.85 4.70
N ALA A 83 15.36 4.64 5.35
CA ALA A 83 16.35 5.47 4.66
C ALA A 83 17.39 4.62 3.90
N VAL A 84 17.81 3.48 4.46
CA VAL A 84 18.73 2.54 3.80
C VAL A 84 18.06 1.87 2.59
N ILE A 85 16.80 1.48 2.70
CA ILE A 85 16.02 0.89 1.61
C ILE A 85 15.92 1.86 0.43
N LEU A 86 15.72 3.16 0.72
CA LEU A 86 15.61 4.20 -0.30
C LEU A 86 16.96 4.54 -0.96
N LEU A 87 18.05 4.55 -0.18
CA LEU A 87 19.36 5.04 -0.62
C LEU A 87 20.22 3.97 -1.33
N VAL A 88 20.04 2.69 -0.98
CA VAL A 88 20.87 1.58 -1.50
C VAL A 88 19.97 0.46 -2.02
N PRO A 89 19.78 0.30 -3.35
CA PRO A 89 18.75 -0.59 -3.91
C PRO A 89 19.02 -2.08 -3.68
N PHE A 90 20.28 -2.53 -3.72
CA PHE A 90 20.62 -3.95 -3.49
C PHE A 90 20.36 -4.38 -2.04
N VAL A 91 20.82 -3.57 -1.08
CA VAL A 91 20.58 -3.81 0.35
C VAL A 91 19.11 -3.59 0.67
N GLY A 92 18.48 -2.58 0.07
CA GLY A 92 17.07 -2.27 0.25
C GLY A 92 16.14 -3.41 -0.14
N THR A 93 16.45 -4.16 -1.19
CA THR A 93 15.68 -5.35 -1.62
C THR A 93 15.71 -6.46 -0.55
N VAL A 94 16.89 -6.71 0.05
CA VAL A 94 17.04 -7.71 1.10
C VAL A 94 16.35 -7.24 2.39
N LEU A 95 16.51 -5.97 2.76
CA LEU A 95 15.86 -5.39 3.94
C LEU A 95 14.35 -5.38 3.80
N SER A 96 13.79 -5.06 2.63
CA SER A 96 12.33 -5.07 2.43
C SER A 96 11.75 -6.48 2.53
N LEU A 97 12.49 -7.51 2.08
CA LEU A 97 12.10 -8.91 2.29
C LEU A 97 12.06 -9.24 3.79
N ILE A 98 13.09 -8.86 4.56
CA ILE A 98 13.12 -9.06 6.02
C ILE A 98 11.96 -8.33 6.70
N VAL A 99 11.71 -7.07 6.32
CA VAL A 99 10.60 -6.27 6.84
C VAL A 99 9.25 -6.93 6.55
N ILE A 100 9.04 -7.44 5.34
CA ILE A 100 7.79 -8.14 4.99
C ILE A 100 7.63 -9.44 5.79
N ILE A 101 8.71 -10.18 6.00
CA ILE A 101 8.70 -11.39 6.83
C ILE A 101 8.33 -11.05 8.27
N ASP A 102 8.97 -10.05 8.86
CA ASP A 102 8.67 -9.64 10.23
C ASP A 102 7.29 -8.99 10.36
N PHE A 103 6.85 -8.26 9.35
CA PHE A 103 5.49 -7.73 9.25
C PHE A 103 4.46 -8.86 9.30
N VAL A 104 4.54 -9.87 8.41
CA VAL A 104 3.57 -10.99 8.45
C VAL A 104 3.67 -11.80 9.75
N LYS A 105 4.84 -11.89 10.36
CA LYS A 105 5.04 -12.53 11.67
C LYS A 105 4.37 -11.74 12.80
N ALA A 106 4.36 -10.41 12.72
CA ALA A 106 3.60 -9.56 13.63
C ALA A 106 2.08 -9.74 13.53
N TYR A 107 1.60 -10.47 12.52
CA TYR A 107 0.22 -10.94 12.38
C TYR A 107 0.04 -12.45 12.66
N GLY A 108 1.06 -13.11 13.21
CA GLY A 108 1.04 -14.53 13.56
C GLY A 108 1.21 -15.50 12.38
N LYS A 109 1.70 -15.04 11.21
CA LYS A 109 1.97 -15.91 10.06
C LYS A 109 3.43 -16.41 10.05
N SER A 110 3.68 -17.51 9.33
CA SER A 110 5.00 -18.14 9.26
C SER A 110 5.99 -17.41 8.35
N THR A 111 7.29 -17.65 8.53
CA THR A 111 8.36 -17.11 7.67
C THR A 111 8.15 -17.43 6.19
N GLY A 112 7.68 -18.65 5.88
CA GLY A 112 7.37 -19.07 4.52
C GLY A 112 6.27 -18.21 3.87
N TYR A 113 5.28 -17.77 4.66
CA TYR A 113 4.26 -16.83 4.19
C TYR A 113 4.85 -15.45 3.88
N GLY A 114 5.87 -15.02 4.62
CA GLY A 114 6.58 -13.77 4.38
C GLY A 114 7.37 -13.78 3.08
N VAL A 115 8.09 -14.87 2.82
CA VAL A 115 8.77 -15.07 1.54
C VAL A 115 7.76 -15.14 0.39
N LEU A 116 6.65 -15.86 0.58
CA LEU A 116 5.58 -15.91 -0.42
C LEU A 116 4.98 -14.51 -0.68
N SER A 117 4.86 -13.69 0.36
CA SER A 117 4.36 -12.31 0.25
C SER A 117 5.31 -11.38 -0.49
N TRP A 118 6.61 -11.69 -0.52
CA TRP A 118 7.57 -10.97 -1.36
C TRP A 118 7.35 -11.26 -2.85
N PHE A 119 7.11 -12.53 -3.20
CA PHE A 119 6.87 -12.93 -4.58
C PHE A 119 5.47 -12.59 -5.08
N PHE A 120 4.46 -12.69 -4.21
CA PHE A 120 3.04 -12.49 -4.55
C PHE A 120 2.34 -11.54 -3.58
N PRO A 121 2.82 -10.30 -3.41
CA PRO A 121 2.25 -9.33 -2.48
C PRO A 121 0.78 -9.03 -2.80
N TYR A 122 0.43 -9.09 -4.09
CA TYR A 122 -0.91 -8.80 -4.58
C TYR A 122 -1.98 -9.83 -4.20
N ILE A 123 -1.57 -11.01 -3.73
CA ILE A 123 -2.50 -12.08 -3.35
C ILE A 123 -2.44 -12.32 -1.84
N THR A 124 -1.25 -12.35 -1.25
CA THR A 124 -1.08 -12.68 0.18
C THR A 124 -1.58 -11.58 1.11
N PHE A 125 -1.40 -10.30 0.78
CA PHE A 125 -1.88 -9.22 1.64
C PHE A 125 -3.41 -9.16 1.70
N PRO A 126 -4.17 -9.26 0.58
CA PRO A 126 -5.61 -9.41 0.65
C PRO A 126 -6.10 -10.61 1.46
N ILE A 127 -5.52 -11.80 1.24
CA ILE A 127 -5.91 -13.00 1.98
C ILE A 127 -5.79 -12.78 3.49
N MET A 128 -4.69 -12.19 3.94
CA MET A 128 -4.47 -11.87 5.35
C MET A 128 -5.39 -10.76 5.86
N ALA A 129 -5.64 -9.74 5.03
CA ALA A 129 -6.49 -8.61 5.38
C ALA A 129 -7.94 -9.04 5.65
N PHE A 130 -8.48 -9.96 4.84
CA PHE A 130 -9.84 -10.46 4.97
C PHE A 130 -9.96 -11.69 5.88
N ASP A 131 -8.85 -12.33 6.26
CA ASP A 131 -8.85 -13.42 7.22
C ASP A 131 -9.27 -12.93 8.62
N LYS A 132 -10.35 -13.51 9.16
CA LYS A 132 -10.91 -13.14 10.47
C LYS A 132 -9.99 -13.52 11.63
N ASN A 133 -9.17 -14.55 11.45
CA ASN A 133 -8.27 -15.05 12.50
C ASN A 133 -6.95 -14.27 12.59
N THR A 134 -6.70 -13.38 11.64
CA THR A 134 -5.47 -12.59 11.62
C THR A 134 -5.67 -11.33 12.46
N HIS A 135 -4.93 -11.26 13.57
CA HIS A 135 -4.84 -10.11 14.47
C HIS A 135 -3.39 -9.65 14.55
N TYR A 136 -3.19 -8.35 14.75
CA TYR A 136 -1.85 -7.80 15.01
C TYR A 136 -1.45 -8.17 16.44
N ILE A 137 -0.43 -9.02 16.56
CA ILE A 137 0.12 -9.48 17.85
C ILE A 137 1.30 -8.62 18.32
N GLY A 138 1.81 -7.74 17.46
CA GLY A 138 2.95 -6.86 17.73
C GLY A 138 4.28 -7.61 17.75
N ASN A 139 5.38 -6.89 17.53
CA ASN A 139 6.72 -7.45 17.56
C ASN A 139 7.55 -6.69 18.60
N GLY A 140 7.24 -6.89 19.89
CA GLY A 140 8.07 -6.47 21.04
C GLY A 140 8.33 -4.97 21.19
N SER A 141 7.78 -4.39 22.26
CA SER A 141 8.16 -3.12 22.93
C SER A 141 7.78 -1.75 22.35
N THR A 142 7.73 -1.52 21.03
CA THR A 142 7.35 -0.19 20.48
C THR A 142 5.86 -0.04 20.12
N ASP A 143 5.14 -1.15 20.00
CA ASP A 143 3.78 -1.17 19.46
C ASP A 143 2.68 -0.77 20.46
N LEU A 144 2.83 -1.06 21.75
CA LEU A 144 1.76 -0.88 22.74
C LEU A 144 1.44 0.61 23.01
N ALA A 145 2.45 1.48 22.99
CA ALA A 145 2.28 2.92 23.17
C ALA A 145 1.70 3.60 21.91
N GLN A 146 2.12 3.13 20.74
CA GLN A 146 1.69 3.69 19.46
C GLN A 146 0.28 3.21 19.07
N GLN A 147 -0.07 1.96 19.38
CA GLN A 147 -1.41 1.39 19.20
C GLN A 147 -2.45 2.13 20.06
N ALA A 148 -2.07 2.61 21.25
CA ALA A 148 -2.89 3.49 22.08
C ALA A 148 -3.03 4.91 21.47
N ALA A 149 -1.98 5.45 20.84
CA ALA A 149 -2.00 6.77 20.22
C ALA A 149 -2.84 6.86 18.94
N TYR A 150 -2.96 5.76 18.17
CA TYR A 150 -3.80 5.73 16.96
C TYR A 150 -5.23 5.21 17.17
N GLN A 151 -5.57 4.70 18.36
CA GLN A 151 -6.97 4.44 18.72
C GLN A 151 -7.82 5.72 18.78
N GLN A 152 -7.20 6.90 18.71
CA GLN A 152 -7.90 8.16 18.48
C GLN A 152 -8.42 8.20 17.03
N PRO A 153 -9.76 8.16 16.81
CA PRO A 153 -10.32 8.35 15.47
C PRO A 153 -9.86 9.70 14.93
N ALA A 154 -9.71 9.80 13.61
CA ALA A 154 -9.35 11.02 12.88
C ALA A 154 -10.33 12.20 13.12
N ALA A 155 -10.29 12.79 14.31
CA ALA A 155 -10.91 14.05 14.65
C ALA A 155 -9.76 14.98 15.05
N ILE A 156 -9.70 16.12 14.36
CA ILE A 156 -8.81 17.26 14.59
C ILE A 156 -7.50 17.15 13.78
N ALA A 157 -7.52 17.80 12.60
CA ALA A 157 -6.35 18.44 12.02
C ALA A 157 -5.51 19.08 13.14
N PRO A 158 -4.16 19.10 13.09
CA PRO A 158 -3.37 19.62 14.20
C PRO A 158 -3.90 20.99 14.58
N GLU A 159 -4.52 21.10 15.77
CA GLU A 159 -4.52 22.37 16.45
C GLU A 159 -3.05 22.71 16.58
N ILE A 160 -2.62 23.69 15.79
CA ILE A 160 -1.33 24.35 15.94
C ILE A 160 -1.19 24.56 17.44
N PRO A 161 -0.19 23.96 18.12
CA PRO A 161 0.02 24.24 19.53
C PRO A 161 0.18 25.75 19.59
N ALA A 162 -0.81 26.43 20.16
CA ALA A 162 -0.79 27.86 20.36
C ALA A 162 0.54 28.12 21.07
N GLN A 163 1.44 28.66 20.27
CA GLN A 163 2.74 29.13 20.62
C GLN A 163 2.61 29.85 21.96
N SER A 164 3.33 29.33 22.94
CA SER A 164 3.74 30.01 24.18
C SER A 164 3.46 31.51 24.17
N ALA A 165 2.26 31.91 24.61
CA ALA A 165 2.01 33.21 25.21
C ALA A 165 2.22 32.98 26.71
N ASP A 166 3.47 32.95 27.15
CA ASP A 166 4.08 34.11 27.79
C ASP A 166 3.21 34.62 28.96
N LYS A 167 3.42 34.03 30.14
CA LYS A 167 3.23 34.76 31.40
C LYS A 167 4.61 35.04 31.97
N PRO A 168 5.15 36.25 31.81
CA PRO A 168 6.34 36.65 32.52
C PRO A 168 5.92 37.07 33.93
N GLY A 169 6.46 36.38 34.93
CA GLY A 169 6.53 36.90 36.30
C GLY A 169 5.87 36.06 37.36
N GLN A 170 6.61 35.09 37.91
CA GLN A 170 6.56 34.86 39.35
C GLN A 170 7.89 34.27 39.85
N PRO A 171 8.75 35.04 40.55
CA PRO A 171 9.96 34.50 41.15
C PRO A 171 9.67 33.67 42.41
N PRO A 172 10.56 32.71 42.76
CA PRO A 172 10.34 31.73 43.81
C PRO A 172 10.70 32.32 45.18
N PHE A 173 9.77 32.29 46.15
CA PHE A 173 10.10 32.58 47.55
C PHE A 173 9.45 31.57 48.50
N ILE A 174 10.32 30.67 48.98
CA ILE A 174 10.52 30.19 50.35
C ILE A 174 9.45 30.67 51.37
N GLN A 175 8.68 29.73 51.93
CA GLN A 175 8.79 29.22 53.32
C GLN A 175 7.89 27.98 53.47
#